data_AF-A0A2I0NI18-F1
#
_entry.id   AF-A0A2I0NI18-F1
#
_cell.length_a   1.000
_cell.length_b   1.000
_cell.length_c   1.000
_cell.angle_alpha   90.00
_cell.angle_beta   90.00
_cell.angle_gamma   90.00
#
_symmetry.space_group_name_H-M   'P 1'
#
loop_
_entity.id
_entity.type
_entity.pdbx_description
1 polymer ?
#
loop_
_entity_poly.entity_id
_entity_poly.type
_entity_poly.pdbx_seq_one_letter_code
_entity_poly.pdbx_strand_id
1 'polypeptide(L)' 'MSQDTTCISFVNSKGGTGKTTSCLSIAGCLAKDGNKVLVVDFDPRADAKNKWEIFHPETDAFRSKT' A
#
# COMPACT_ATOMS: atom_id res chain seq x y z
N MET A 1 20.89 -12.20 -9.64
CA MET A 1 21.04 -11.21 -8.56
C MET A 1 19.76 -11.21 -7.75
N SER A 2 19.81 -11.65 -6.48
CA SER A 2 18.70 -11.45 -5.55
C SER A 2 18.64 -9.95 -5.25
N GLN A 3 17.53 -9.28 -5.56
CA GLN A 3 17.31 -7.92 -5.09
C GLN A 3 16.75 -8.01 -3.68
N ASP A 4 17.51 -7.57 -2.68
CA ASP A 4 17.02 -7.48 -1.31
C ASP A 4 15.85 -6.48 -1.26
N THR A 5 14.72 -6.96 -0.76
CA THR A 5 13.48 -6.18 -0.66
C THR A 5 13.16 -5.93 0.80
N THR A 6 12.95 -4.67 1.18
CA THR A 6 12.49 -4.32 2.52
C THR A 6 10.98 -4.55 2.64
N CYS A 7 10.56 -5.37 3.60
CA CYS A 7 9.15 -5.63 3.91
C CYS A 7 8.73 -4.84 5.16
N ILE A 8 7.62 -4.09 5.05
CA ILE A 8 7.04 -3.29 6.15
C ILE A 8 5.61 -3.77 6.38
N SER A 9 5.30 -4.20 7.61
CA SER A 9 3.98 -4.77 7.96
C SER A 9 3.22 -3.85 8.92
N PHE A 10 1.99 -3.49 8.55
CA PHE A 10 1.09 -2.68 9.38
C PHE A 10 0.04 -3.58 10.06
N VAL A 11 0.28 -3.96 11.31
CA VAL A 11 -0.53 -4.97 12.02
C VAL A 11 -1.13 -4.42 13.32
N ASN A 12 -2.42 -4.64 13.50
CA ASN A 12 -3.18 -4.34 14.71
C ASN A 12 -4.55 -5.05 14.61
N SER A 13 -4.86 -5.89 15.59
CA SER A 13 -6.10 -6.68 15.62
C SER A 13 -7.37 -5.86 15.83
N LYS A 14 -7.26 -4.60 16.28
CA LYS A 14 -8.40 -3.67 16.40
C LYS A 14 -8.69 -2.97 15.08
N GLY A 15 -9.97 -2.88 14.70
CA GLY A 15 -10.43 -2.11 13.55
C GLY A 15 -10.34 -0.59 13.77
N GLY A 16 -10.24 0.18 12.69
CA GLY A 16 -10.27 1.66 12.76
C GLY A 16 -9.00 2.32 13.31
N THR A 17 -7.89 1.59 13.43
CA THR A 17 -6.61 2.10 13.97
C THR A 17 -5.70 2.77 12.93
N GLY A 18 -6.19 2.98 11.70
CA GLY A 18 -5.44 3.68 10.66
C GLY A 18 -4.36 2.86 9.93
N LYS A 19 -4.30 1.53 10.08
CA LYS A 19 -3.32 0.64 9.41
C LYS A 19 -3.25 0.86 7.89
N THR A 20 -4.37 0.66 7.21
CA THR A 20 -4.49 0.80 5.76
C THR A 20 -4.12 2.20 5.31
N THR A 21 -4.63 3.22 6.01
CA THR A 21 -4.35 4.63 5.69
C THR A 21 -2.87 4.97 5.83
N SER A 22 -2.21 4.47 6.88
CA SER A 22 -0.77 4.68 7.11
C SER A 22 0.06 3.94 6.08
N CYS A 23 -0.31 2.68 5.77
CA CYS A 23 0.33 1.87 4.72
C CYS A 23 0.31 2.59 3.37
N LEU A 24 -0.87 3.04 2.92
CA LEU A 24 -1.01 3.74 1.64
C LEU A 24 -0.28 5.09 1.63
N SER A 25 -0.30 5.84 2.74
CA SER A 25 0.41 7.12 2.81
C SER A 25 1.93 6.94 2.68
N ILE A 26 2.50 5.98 3.41
CA ILE A 26 3.93 5.68 3.34
C ILE A 26 4.30 5.11 1.98
N ALA A 27 3.48 4.21 1.42
CA ALA A 27 3.67 3.67 0.07
C ALA A 27 3.68 4.77 -0.99
N GLY A 28 2.76 5.74 -0.91
CA GLY A 28 2.69 6.89 -1.80
C GLY A 28 3.93 7.78 -1.71
N CYS A 29 4.42 8.07 -0.50
CA CYS A 29 5.67 8.83 -0.31
C CYS A 29 6.87 8.08 -0.90
N LEU A 30 7.02 6.78 -0.59
CA LEU A 30 8.13 5.97 -1.12
C LEU A 30 8.12 5.90 -2.65
N ALA A 31 6.93 5.76 -3.26
CA ALA A 31 6.78 5.77 -4.71
C ALA A 31 7.13 7.15 -5.31
N LYS A 32 6.69 8.25 -4.67
CA LYS A 32 7.06 9.62 -5.08
C LYS A 32 8.57 9.87 -4.99
N ASP A 33 9.25 9.23 -4.04
CA ASP A 33 10.70 9.29 -3.89
C ASP A 33 11.45 8.38 -4.90
N GLY A 34 10.74 7.75 -5.84
CA GLY A 34 11.31 6.95 -6.92
C GLY A 34 11.52 5.47 -6.59
N ASN A 35 11.04 4.99 -5.44
CA ASN A 35 11.14 3.57 -5.07
C ASN A 35 10.09 2.72 -5.81
N LYS A 36 10.46 1.47 -6.11
CA LYS A 36 9.48 0.47 -6.56
C LYS A 36 8.76 -0.07 -5.33
N VAL A 37 7.46 0.20 -5.24
CA VAL A 37 6.63 -0.16 -4.08
C VAL A 37 5.55 -1.17 -4.49
N LEU A 38 5.38 -2.21 -3.69
CA LEU A 38 4.27 -3.15 -3.79
C LEU A 38 3.45 -3.08 -2.49
N VAL A 39 2.16 -2.77 -2.60
CA VAL A 39 1.21 -2.87 -1.49
C VAL A 39 0.49 -4.21 -1.59
N VAL A 40 0.48 -4.96 -0.48
CA VAL A 40 -0.27 -6.22 -0.36
C VAL A 40 -1.32 -6.04 0.75
N ASP A 41 -2.59 -6.21 0.41
CA ASP A 41 -3.70 -6.12 1.36
C ASP A 41 -4.19 -7.54 1.72
N PHE A 42 -4.16 -7.85 3.01
CA PHE A 42 -4.68 -9.11 3.56
C PHE A 42 -5.94 -8.91 4.40
N ASP A 43 -6.52 -7.70 4.41
CA ASP A 43 -7.78 -7.44 5.11
C ASP A 43 -8.96 -7.94 4.25
N PRO A 44 -9.83 -8.82 4.77
CA PRO A 44 -11.03 -9.28 4.05
C PRO A 44 -11.94 -8.16 3.55
N ARG A 45 -11.88 -6.95 4.13
CA ARG A 45 -12.66 -5.79 3.68
C ARG A 45 -12.10 -5.11 2.43
N ALA A 46 -10.85 -5.37 2.06
CA ALA A 46 -10.16 -4.78 0.92
C ALA A 46 -10.16 -3.23 0.92
N ASP A 47 -10.11 -2.61 2.11
CA ASP A 47 -10.12 -1.16 2.28
C ASP A 47 -8.95 -0.46 1.55
N ALA A 48 -7.83 -1.15 1.30
CA ALA A 48 -6.68 -0.54 0.63
C ALA A 48 -7.00 -0.16 -0.82
N LYS A 49 -7.72 -1.03 -1.53
CA LYS A 49 -8.10 -0.81 -2.93
C LYS A 49 -8.99 0.43 -3.05
N ASN A 50 -10.07 0.47 -2.26
CA ASN A 50 -11.04 1.55 -2.28
C ASN A 50 -10.39 2.90 -1.95
N LYS A 51 -9.47 2.92 -0.98
CA LYS A 51 -8.79 4.16 -0.57
C LYS A 51 -7.78 4.62 -1.62
N TRP A 52 -7.06 3.71 -2.28
CA TRP A 52 -6.04 4.09 -3.25
C TRP A 52 -6.60 4.85 -4.46
N GLU A 53 -7.75 4.40 -4.99
CA GLU A 53 -8.44 5.07 -6.11
C GLU A 53 -8.82 6.53 -5.77
N ILE A 54 -9.05 6.84 -4.50
CA ILE A 54 -9.34 8.20 -4.02
C ILE A 54 -8.06 9.04 -3.89
N PHE A 55 -6.94 8.43 -3.48
CA PHE A 55 -5.70 9.15 -3.22
C PHE A 55 -4.90 9.47 -4.49
N HIS A 56 -5.02 8.68 -5.57
CA HIS A 56 -4.17 8.84 -6.76
C HIS A 56 -4.85 8.36 -8.07
N PRO A 57 -5.60 9.23 -8.78
CA PRO A 57 -6.18 8.87 -10.08
C PRO A 57 -5.15 8.80 -11.25
N GLU A 58 -3.93 9.32 -11.06
CA GLU A 58 -3.02 9.66 -12.18
C GLU A 58 -1.69 8.88 -12.22
N THR A 59 -1.45 7.89 -11.35
CA THR A 59 -0.16 7.16 -11.33
C THR A 59 -0.33 5.71 -11.77
N ASP A 60 0.05 5.43 -13.02
CA ASP A 60 0.10 4.13 -13.72
C ASP A 60 0.96 3.02 -13.04
N ALA A 61 1.32 3.17 -11.77
CA ALA A 61 2.23 2.26 -11.07
C ALA A 61 1.56 0.98 -10.53
N PHE A 62 0.23 0.86 -10.57
CA PHE A 62 -0.47 -0.29 -10.00
C PHE A 62 -1.21 -1.14 -11.04
N ARG A 63 -0.54 -2.20 -11.50
CA ARG A 63 -1.22 -3.32 -12.15
C ARG A 63 -1.68 -4.29 -11.05
N SER A 64 -2.90 -4.06 -10.57
CA SER A 64 -3.55 -4.94 -9.59
C SER A 64 -3.55 -6.38 -10.09
N LYS A 65 -2.85 -7.27 -9.36
CA LYS A 65 -3.09 -8.71 -9.40
C LYS A 65 -3.67 -9.10 -8.03
N THR A 66 -4.92 -8.72 -7.81
CA THR A 66 -5.76 -9.36 -6.77
C THR A 66 -6.05 -10.79 -7.17
#